data_AF-A0A6N1AM21-F1
#
_entry.id   AF-A0A6N1AM21-F1
#
_cell.length_a   1.000
_cell.length_b   1.000
_cell.length_c   1.000
_cell.angle_alpha   90.00
_cell.angle_beta   90.00
_cell.angle_gamma   90.00
#
_symmetry.space_group_name_H-M   'P 1'
#
loop_
_entity.id
_entity.type
_entity.pdbx_description
1 polymer ?
#
loop_
_entity_poly.entity_id
_entity_poly.type
_entity_poly.pdbx_seq_one_letter_code
_entity_poly.pdbx_strand_id
1 'polypeptide(L)'
;MRSAILLATLLLAACSGEPSEGDMRKLVEAHTRRTLERQGNAGFRAFDEFRKQGCVDAKLKGGQDNGGQYDCYYAATFVPQPGQPPLTVNGKGRFRRTDKGMTFEDLGAQPR
;
A
#
# COMPACT_ATOMS: atom_id res chain seq x y z
N MET A 1 -2.83 3.72 43.25
CA MET A 1 -3.43 2.80 42.25
C MET A 1 -4.09 3.60 41.12
N ARG A 2 -3.32 4.16 40.16
CA ARG A 2 -3.87 5.00 39.06
C ARG A 2 -3.01 4.96 37.78
N SER A 3 -2.44 3.80 37.43
CA SER A 3 -1.53 3.71 36.27
C SER A 3 -1.88 2.62 35.26
N ALA A 4 -3.06 1.97 35.37
CA ALA A 4 -3.41 0.81 34.54
C ALA A 4 -4.28 1.13 33.30
N ILE A 5 -4.74 2.37 33.11
CA ILE A 5 -5.77 2.68 32.09
C ILE A 5 -5.17 3.04 30.72
N LEU A 6 -3.88 3.35 30.63
CA LEU A 6 -3.25 3.84 29.38
C LEU A 6 -2.75 2.74 28.43
N LEU A 7 -2.71 1.46 28.84
CA LEU A 7 -2.27 0.37 27.96
C LEU A 7 -3.38 -0.27 27.12
N ALA A 8 -4.65 -0.04 27.45
CA ALA A 8 -5.76 -0.70 26.75
C ALA A 8 -6.07 -0.09 25.37
N THR A 9 -5.68 1.17 25.11
CA THR A 9 -5.99 1.87 23.86
C THR A 9 -5.02 1.55 22.71
N LEU A 10 -3.83 1.02 23.00
CA LEU A 10 -2.84 0.64 21.97
C LEU A 10 -3.12 -0.71 21.30
N LEU A 11 -4.00 -1.54 21.87
CA LEU A 11 -4.32 -2.87 21.36
C LEU A 11 -5.50 -2.88 20.36
N LEU A 12 -6.24 -1.77 20.24
CA LEU A 12 -7.41 -1.69 19.35
C LEU A 12 -7.08 -1.35 17.89
N ALA A 13 -5.85 -0.91 17.60
CA ALA A 13 -5.40 -0.60 16.23
C ALA A 13 -4.82 -1.83 15.48
N ALA A 14 -4.65 -2.97 16.16
CA ALA A 14 -3.96 -4.14 15.60
C ALA A 14 -4.90 -5.18 14.93
N CYS A 15 -6.21 -4.98 14.95
CA CYS A 15 -7.19 -6.00 14.52
C CYS A 15 -7.93 -5.68 13.21
N SER A 16 -7.62 -4.60 12.49
CA SER A 16 -8.38 -4.29 11.25
C SER A 16 -8.03 -5.20 10.07
N GLY A 17 -6.96 -5.99 10.14
CA GLY A 17 -6.48 -6.85 9.06
C GLY A 17 -5.91 -6.11 7.85
N GLU A 18 -6.19 -4.82 7.74
CA GLU A 18 -5.79 -3.89 6.70
C GLU A 18 -4.27 -3.72 6.64
N PRO A 19 -3.68 -3.57 5.44
CA PRO A 19 -2.24 -3.32 5.32
C PRO A 19 -1.85 -1.98 5.94
N SER A 20 -0.72 -1.95 6.66
CA SER A 20 -0.16 -0.68 7.13
C SER A 20 0.43 0.13 5.96
N GLU A 21 0.57 1.45 6.11
CA GLU A 21 1.23 2.28 5.08
C GLU A 21 2.65 1.79 4.78
N GLY A 22 3.39 1.34 5.79
CA GLY A 22 4.73 0.79 5.63
C GLY A 22 4.75 -0.52 4.82
N ASP A 23 3.77 -1.40 5.03
CA ASP A 23 3.63 -2.62 4.24
C ASP A 23 3.26 -2.29 2.79
N MET A 24 2.33 -1.36 2.60
CA MET A 24 1.92 -0.89 1.29
C MET A 24 3.11 -0.31 0.53
N ARG A 25 3.85 0.62 1.14
CA ARG A 25 5.02 1.28 0.53
C ARG A 25 6.03 0.26 0.02
N LYS A 26 6.43 -0.70 0.87
CA LYS A 26 7.43 -1.72 0.50
C LYS A 26 7.00 -2.55 -0.70
N LEU A 27 5.74 -2.98 -0.72
CA LEU A 27 5.22 -3.82 -1.80
C LEU A 27 5.07 -3.04 -3.11
N VAL A 28 4.58 -1.81 -3.03
CA VAL A 28 4.43 -0.93 -4.21
C VAL A 28 5.82 -0.57 -4.76
N GLU A 29 6.78 -0.16 -3.93
CA GLU A 29 8.16 0.14 -4.37
C GLU A 29 8.81 -1.07 -5.06
N ALA A 30 8.65 -2.27 -4.47
CA ALA A 30 9.18 -3.49 -5.07
C ALA A 30 8.53 -3.80 -6.42
N HIS A 31 7.23 -3.56 -6.58
CA HIS A 31 6.55 -3.70 -7.85
C HIS A 31 7.02 -2.64 -8.86
N THR A 32 6.99 -1.36 -8.49
CA THR A 32 7.40 -0.23 -9.34
C THR A 32 8.82 -0.39 -9.84
N ARG A 33 9.75 -0.79 -8.97
CA ARG A 33 11.14 -1.09 -9.36
C ARG A 33 11.19 -2.17 -10.44
N ARG A 34 10.54 -3.31 -10.24
CA ARG A 34 10.50 -4.40 -11.23
C ARG A 34 9.85 -3.96 -12.55
N THR A 35 8.80 -3.16 -12.49
CA THR A 35 8.10 -2.66 -13.68
C THR A 35 8.99 -1.71 -14.48
N LEU A 36 9.66 -0.76 -13.82
CA LEU A 36 10.57 0.18 -14.47
C LEU A 36 11.84 -0.50 -15.00
N GLU A 37 12.40 -1.46 -14.27
CA GLU A 37 13.55 -2.26 -14.73
C GLU A 37 13.21 -3.00 -16.04
N ARG A 38 12.02 -3.60 -16.14
CA ARG A 38 11.54 -4.25 -17.39
C ARG A 38 11.33 -3.26 -18.54
N GLN A 39 11.09 -1.99 -18.23
CA GLN A 39 10.99 -0.91 -19.22
C GLN A 39 12.35 -0.28 -19.58
N GLY A 40 13.45 -0.80 -19.03
CA GLY A 40 14.80 -0.28 -19.27
C GLY A 40 15.20 0.91 -18.38
N ASN A 41 14.38 1.27 -17.39
CA ASN A 41 14.69 2.32 -16.41
C ASN A 41 15.01 1.70 -15.04
N ALA A 42 16.30 1.48 -14.77
CA ALA A 42 16.78 0.95 -13.48
C ALA A 42 17.09 2.05 -12.43
N GLY A 43 16.69 3.31 -12.68
CA GLY A 43 17.02 4.44 -11.81
C GLY A 43 16.18 4.53 -10.54
N PHE A 44 15.01 3.89 -10.50
CA PHE A 44 14.11 3.95 -9.36
C PHE A 44 14.66 3.19 -8.14
N ARG A 45 14.74 3.88 -7.00
CA ARG A 45 15.21 3.30 -5.73
C ARG A 45 14.08 3.12 -4.73
N ALA A 46 13.33 4.18 -4.49
CA ALA A 46 12.23 4.26 -3.54
C ALA A 46 11.33 5.46 -3.91
N PHE A 47 10.16 5.54 -3.29
CA PHE A 47 9.39 6.78 -3.31
C PHE A 47 10.02 7.79 -2.35
N ASP A 48 9.96 9.07 -2.70
CA ASP A 48 10.32 10.18 -1.81
C ASP A 48 9.24 10.34 -0.73
N GLU A 49 7.97 10.32 -1.15
CA GLU A 49 6.80 10.36 -0.29
C GLU A 49 5.85 9.22 -0.65
N PHE A 50 5.27 8.58 0.35
CA PHE A 50 4.22 7.59 0.15
C PHE A 50 3.16 7.80 1.21
N ARG A 51 1.91 7.97 0.79
CA ARG A 51 0.78 8.21 1.68
C ARG A 51 -0.36 7.27 1.34
N LYS A 52 -0.79 6.51 2.34
CA LYS A 52 -2.04 5.75 2.28
C LYS A 52 -3.24 6.70 2.37
N GLN A 53 -4.18 6.57 1.44
CA GLN A 53 -5.39 7.39 1.38
C GLN A 53 -6.63 6.69 1.94
N GLY A 54 -6.60 5.35 2.01
CA GLY A 54 -7.64 4.53 2.62
C GLY A 54 -7.71 3.14 1.99
N CYS A 55 -8.37 2.20 2.65
CA CYS A 55 -8.64 0.87 2.11
C CYS A 55 -10.11 0.51 2.25
N VAL A 56 -10.57 -0.35 1.35
CA VAL A 56 -11.88 -0.98 1.42
C VAL A 56 -11.72 -2.50 1.27
N ASP A 57 -12.56 -3.27 1.93
CA ASP A 57 -12.60 -4.73 1.74
C ASP A 57 -12.88 -5.05 0.27
N ALA A 58 -12.07 -5.92 -0.32
CA ALA A 58 -12.25 -6.36 -1.68
C ALA A 58 -13.39 -7.38 -1.73
N LYS A 59 -14.56 -6.94 -2.21
CA LYS A 59 -15.72 -7.83 -2.40
C LYS A 59 -15.43 -8.87 -3.48
N LEU A 60 -15.69 -10.14 -3.21
CA LEU A 60 -15.75 -11.18 -4.25
C LEU A 60 -17.01 -11.00 -5.12
N LYS A 61 -16.92 -11.41 -6.40
CA LYS A 61 -18.10 -11.65 -7.25
C LYS A 61 -18.95 -12.72 -6.56
N GLY A 62 -19.96 -12.31 -5.79
CA GLY A 62 -20.78 -13.20 -4.95
C GLY A 62 -21.08 -12.68 -3.54
N GLY A 63 -20.51 -11.55 -3.12
CA GLY A 63 -20.89 -10.88 -1.86
C GLY A 63 -20.36 -11.53 -0.58
N GLN A 64 -19.46 -12.51 -0.68
CA GLN A 64 -18.73 -13.05 0.49
C GLN A 64 -17.50 -12.17 0.78
N ASP A 65 -17.35 -11.79 2.04
CA ASP A 65 -16.17 -11.11 2.56
C ASP A 65 -14.97 -12.07 2.49
N ASN A 66 -14.00 -11.73 1.64
CA ASN A 66 -12.75 -12.48 1.55
C ASN A 66 -11.80 -11.92 2.62
N GLY A 67 -12.07 -12.28 3.88
CA GLY A 67 -11.33 -11.79 5.04
C GLY A 67 -9.83 -11.78 4.77
N GLY A 68 -9.24 -10.58 4.69
CA GLY A 68 -7.81 -10.40 4.40
C GLY A 68 -7.46 -9.91 3.00
N GLN A 69 -8.41 -9.46 2.19
CA GLN A 69 -8.15 -8.78 0.92
C GLN A 69 -8.69 -7.34 0.92
N TYR A 70 -7.82 -6.37 0.61
CA TYR A 70 -8.12 -4.95 0.64
C TYR A 70 -7.76 -4.28 -0.67
N ASP A 71 -8.67 -3.50 -1.23
CA ASP A 71 -8.38 -2.54 -2.28
C ASP A 71 -8.02 -1.21 -1.60
N CYS A 72 -6.76 -0.80 -1.68
CA CYS A 72 -6.22 0.39 -1.04
C CYS A 72 -5.82 1.46 -2.04
N TYR A 73 -6.07 2.71 -1.68
CA TYR A 73 -5.69 3.90 -2.44
C TYR A 73 -4.46 4.53 -1.79
N TYR A 74 -3.54 5.03 -2.61
CA TYR A 74 -2.33 5.69 -2.15
C TYR A 74 -1.88 6.80 -3.09
N ALA A 75 -1.17 7.77 -2.54
CA ALA A 75 -0.36 8.71 -3.30
C ALA A 75 1.11 8.36 -3.12
N ALA A 76 1.88 8.40 -4.20
CA ALA A 76 3.32 8.13 -4.18
C ALA A 76 4.06 9.17 -5.01
N THR A 77 5.09 9.78 -4.45
CA THR A 77 5.94 10.77 -5.11
C THR A 77 7.30 10.15 -5.40
N PHE A 78 7.80 10.29 -6.62
CA PHE A 78 9.17 9.91 -6.96
C PHE A 78 9.71 10.81 -8.08
N VAL A 79 11.03 10.87 -8.20
CA VAL A 79 11.72 11.45 -9.35
C VAL A 79 11.88 10.38 -10.44
N PRO A 80 11.22 10.50 -11.61
CA PRO A 80 11.26 9.44 -12.64
C PRO A 80 12.64 9.27 -13.29
N GLN A 81 13.37 10.38 -13.42
CA GLN A 81 14.72 10.44 -13.97
C GLN A 81 15.50 11.56 -13.27
N PRO A 82 16.83 11.41 -13.05
CA PRO A 82 17.65 12.47 -12.48
C PRO A 82 17.50 13.80 -13.22
N GLY A 83 17.25 14.88 -12.49
CA GLY A 83 17.06 16.23 -13.05
C GLY A 83 15.64 16.56 -13.50
N GLN A 84 14.70 15.61 -13.48
CA GLN A 84 13.28 15.90 -13.67
C GLN A 84 12.60 16.32 -12.35
N PRO A 85 11.51 17.10 -12.43
CA PRO A 85 10.71 17.42 -11.24
C PRO A 85 10.11 16.14 -10.63
N PRO A 86 9.90 16.10 -9.30
CA PRO A 86 9.16 15.03 -8.65
C PRO A 86 7.75 14.88 -9.24
N LEU A 87 7.31 13.64 -9.42
CA LEU A 87 5.99 13.29 -9.90
C LEU A 87 5.23 12.57 -8.80
N THR A 88 4.04 13.08 -8.45
CA THR A 88 3.09 12.39 -7.57
C THR A 88 2.04 11.65 -8.39
N VAL A 89 1.89 10.35 -8.12
CA VAL A 89 0.87 9.49 -8.74
C VAL A 89 -0.13 9.02 -7.69
N ASN A 90 -1.41 8.96 -8.05
CA ASN A 90 -2.44 8.32 -7.26
C ASN A 90 -2.68 6.91 -7.81
N GLY A 91 -2.48 5.90 -6.98
CA GLY A 91 -2.59 4.50 -7.34
C GLY A 91 -3.67 3.79 -6.55
N LYS A 92 -4.18 2.71 -7.13
CA LYS A 92 -5.02 1.73 -6.47
C LYS A 92 -4.30 0.38 -6.49
N GLY A 93 -4.14 -0.21 -5.31
CA GLY A 93 -3.51 -1.50 -5.13
C GLY A 93 -4.42 -2.48 -4.44
N ARG A 94 -4.33 -3.75 -4.80
CA ARG A 94 -4.97 -4.84 -4.07
C ARG A 94 -3.94 -5.56 -3.22
N PHE A 95 -4.22 -5.59 -1.93
CA PHE A 95 -3.38 -6.18 -0.91
C PHE A 95 -4.08 -7.40 -0.36
N ARG A 96 -3.38 -8.53 -0.33
CA ARG A 96 -3.91 -9.77 0.23
C ARG A 96 -2.95 -10.32 1.25
N ARG A 97 -3.46 -10.64 2.43
CA ARG A 97 -2.71 -11.39 3.44
C ARG A 97 -2.81 -12.88 3.14
N THR A 98 -1.66 -13.55 3.11
CA THR A 98 -1.50 -14.99 2.92
C THR A 98 -0.71 -15.57 4.09
N ASP A 99 -0.64 -16.89 4.15
CA ASP A 99 0.23 -17.65 5.07
C ASP A 99 1.72 -17.28 4.91
N LYS A 100 2.13 -16.85 3.72
CA LYS A 100 3.51 -16.49 3.38
C LYS A 100 3.83 -15.00 3.52
N GLY A 101 2.88 -14.19 3.96
CA GLY A 101 3.04 -12.74 4.09
C GLY A 101 1.99 -11.96 3.31
N MET A 102 2.34 -10.77 2.84
CA MET A 102 1.42 -9.90 2.13
C MET A 102 1.79 -9.79 0.65
N THR A 103 0.79 -9.86 -0.22
CA THR A 103 0.96 -9.73 -1.68
C THR A 103 0.30 -8.48 -2.19
N PHE A 104 0.84 -7.93 -3.29
CA PHE A 104 0.35 -6.73 -3.96
C PHE A 104 0.04 -7.01 -5.43
N GLU A 105 -1.11 -6.52 -5.88
CA GLU A 105 -1.54 -6.47 -7.27
C GLU A 105 -1.85 -5.00 -7.61
N ASP A 106 -1.25 -4.50 -8.70
CA ASP A 106 -1.53 -3.16 -9.21
C ASP A 106 -2.89 -3.15 -9.92
N LEU A 107 -3.84 -2.35 -9.45
CA LEU A 107 -5.16 -2.17 -10.07
C LEU A 107 -5.21 -0.92 -10.96
N GLY A 108 -4.08 -0.24 -11.14
CA GLY A 108 -3.94 0.96 -11.95
C GLY A 108 -4.18 2.25 -11.17
N ALA A 109 -4.34 3.34 -11.93
CA ALA A 109 -4.55 4.65 -11.35
C ALA A 109 -5.98 4.82 -10.83
N GLN A 110 -6.14 5.63 -9.78
CA GLN A 110 -7.46 6.10 -9.37
C GLN A 110 -8.03 7.00 -10.49
N PRO A 111 -9.30 6.80 -10.94
CA PRO A 111 -9.96 7.74 -11.84
C PRO A 111 -10.02 9.12 -11.18
N ARG A 112 -9.69 10.17 -11.93
CA ARG A 112 -9.75 11.57 -11.46
C ARG A 112 -11.19 12.06 -11.34
#